data_AF-A0A9D3API1-F1
#
_entry.id   AF-A0A9D3API1-F1
#
_cell.length_a   1.000
_cell.length_b   1.000
_cell.length_c   1.000
_cell.angle_alpha   90.00
_cell.angle_beta   90.00
_cell.angle_gamma   90.00
#
_symmetry.space_group_name_H-M   'P 1'
#
loop_
_entity.id
_entity.type
_entity.pdbx_description
1 polymer ?
#
loop_
_entity_poly.entity_id
_entity_poly.type
_entity_poly.pdbx_seq_one_letter_code
_entity_poly.pdbx_strand_id
1 'polypeptide(L)'
;MDETVPSFGQVLGPLGLDVAPAGESSFEQLVAAYRSRLKPNGTGIVHINCMMTMSECRAALLAVEELGLEAPWVSWACGEDGASVTRVHMLAALFVAEGMGAAAFGLNCRPELAPALLEELTQYAQIPLFSCWDGTVLPYPYRPRPQDPDVIPCASATAPCFLTRTIDVGEELTCSPDLLEDIIQAEDDPVGAVKIAILEPDDVDIFAQHQYAVRKALCLWSDVPELLEGALRVYQGRAFYDGTGALRREELGRLSRKYGLIVL
;
A
#
# COMPACT_ATOMS: atom_id res chain seq x y z
N MET A 1 -8.01 -16.76 17.05
CA MET A 1 -8.63 -16.42 15.75
C MET A 1 -8.72 -17.74 15.03
N ASP A 2 -9.90 -18.17 14.62
CA ASP A 2 -10.12 -19.52 14.09
C ASP A 2 -9.24 -19.72 12.84
N GLU A 3 -8.33 -20.69 12.88
CA GLU A 3 -7.18 -20.86 11.97
C GLU A 3 -7.55 -21.52 10.64
N THR A 4 -8.77 -21.29 10.15
CA THR A 4 -9.29 -21.97 8.95
C THR A 4 -9.20 -21.06 7.74
N VAL A 5 -8.51 -21.52 6.69
CA VAL A 5 -8.52 -20.87 5.38
C VAL A 5 -9.98 -20.80 4.88
N PRO A 6 -10.49 -19.60 4.53
CA PRO A 6 -11.86 -19.45 4.08
C PRO A 6 -12.02 -20.06 2.68
N SER A 7 -13.25 -20.38 2.32
CA SER A 7 -13.59 -20.60 0.92
C SER A 7 -13.56 -19.27 0.18
N PHE A 8 -12.69 -19.14 -0.82
CA PHE A 8 -12.66 -17.96 -1.67
C PHE A 8 -13.83 -17.97 -2.65
N GLY A 9 -14.62 -16.91 -2.66
CA GLY A 9 -15.71 -16.74 -3.63
C GLY A 9 -15.19 -16.36 -5.02
N GLN A 10 -14.03 -15.69 -5.06
CA GLN A 10 -13.40 -15.17 -6.27
C GLN A 10 -11.88 -15.11 -6.07
N VAL A 11 -11.11 -15.31 -7.15
CA VAL A 11 -9.65 -15.17 -7.15
C VAL A 11 -9.25 -14.22 -8.27
N LEU A 12 -8.46 -13.21 -7.95
CA LEU A 12 -7.92 -12.24 -8.89
C LEU A 12 -6.40 -12.41 -9.00
N GLY A 13 -5.89 -12.64 -10.20
CA GLY A 13 -4.46 -12.60 -10.47
C GLY A 13 -3.97 -11.23 -10.95
N PRO A 14 -2.65 -11.06 -11.14
CA PRO A 14 -2.09 -9.87 -11.77
C PRO A 14 -2.66 -9.67 -13.19
N LEU A 15 -2.80 -8.41 -13.60
CA LEU A 15 -3.16 -7.99 -14.95
C LEU A 15 -1.95 -7.98 -15.87
N GLY A 16 -0.75 -7.77 -15.30
CA GLY A 16 0.48 -7.49 -16.06
C GLY A 16 0.48 -6.09 -16.67
N LEU A 17 -0.19 -5.15 -16.01
CA LEU A 17 -0.24 -3.74 -16.40
C LEU A 17 0.60 -2.91 -15.44
N ASP A 18 1.37 -1.99 -16.00
CA ASP A 18 2.18 -1.05 -15.25
C ASP A 18 1.71 0.39 -15.46
N VAL A 19 1.91 1.20 -14.42
CA VAL A 19 1.69 2.65 -14.46
C VAL A 19 3.01 3.38 -14.71
N ALA A 20 2.93 4.67 -15.05
CA ALA A 20 4.11 5.49 -15.22
C ALA A 20 5.05 5.42 -13.98
N PRO A 21 6.37 5.44 -14.17
CA PRO A 21 7.09 5.54 -15.46
C PRO A 21 7.32 4.18 -16.16
N ALA A 22 6.95 3.06 -15.53
CA ALA A 22 7.24 1.71 -16.03
C ALA A 22 6.28 1.24 -17.13
N GLY A 23 5.09 1.82 -17.22
CA GLY A 23 4.10 1.52 -18.24
C GLY A 23 3.24 2.73 -18.61
N GLU A 24 2.33 2.52 -19.56
CA GLU A 24 1.49 3.56 -20.15
C GLU A 24 0.08 3.61 -19.54
N SER A 25 -0.24 2.69 -18.61
CA SER A 25 -1.57 2.68 -17.99
C SER A 25 -1.68 3.77 -16.92
N SER A 26 -2.86 4.36 -16.77
CA SER A 26 -3.19 5.13 -15.59
C SER A 26 -3.61 4.22 -14.44
N PHE A 27 -3.47 4.69 -13.21
CA PHE A 27 -3.94 3.95 -12.04
C PHE A 27 -5.46 3.65 -12.12
N GLU A 28 -6.25 4.59 -12.66
CA GLU A 28 -7.69 4.38 -12.90
C GLU A 28 -7.98 3.23 -13.86
N GLN A 29 -7.15 3.04 -14.89
CA GLN A 29 -7.31 1.92 -15.81
C GLN A 29 -7.08 0.58 -15.09
N LEU A 30 -6.11 0.52 -14.17
CA LEU A 30 -5.89 -0.68 -13.35
C LEU A 30 -7.11 -0.95 -12.44
N VAL A 31 -7.61 0.06 -11.72
CA VAL A 31 -8.79 -0.11 -10.84
C VAL A 31 -10.00 -0.56 -11.64
N ALA A 32 -10.26 0.08 -12.79
CA ALA A 32 -11.36 -0.30 -13.67
C ALA A 32 -11.22 -1.73 -14.21
N ALA A 33 -10.00 -2.14 -14.57
CA ALA A 33 -9.73 -3.49 -15.05
C ALA A 33 -9.99 -4.53 -13.95
N TYR A 34 -9.55 -4.31 -12.71
CA TYR A 34 -9.86 -5.19 -11.58
C TYR A 34 -11.36 -5.23 -11.27
N ARG A 35 -12.02 -4.07 -11.23
CA ARG A 35 -13.47 -3.97 -11.01
C ARG A 35 -14.25 -4.78 -12.05
N SER A 36 -13.82 -4.75 -13.31
CA SER A 36 -14.47 -5.50 -14.40
C SER A 36 -14.38 -7.03 -14.25
N ARG A 37 -13.37 -7.52 -13.52
CA ARG A 37 -13.16 -8.95 -13.23
C ARG A 37 -13.90 -9.41 -11.97
N LEU A 38 -14.38 -8.49 -11.14
CA LEU A 38 -15.10 -8.77 -9.91
C LEU A 38 -16.61 -8.82 -10.12
N LYS A 39 -17.29 -9.72 -9.41
CA LYS A 39 -18.75 -9.75 -9.29
C LYS A 39 -19.17 -8.91 -8.07
N PRO A 40 -19.91 -7.79 -8.25
CA PRO A 40 -20.27 -6.86 -7.17
C PRO A 40 -21.10 -7.47 -6.02
N ASN A 41 -21.80 -8.57 -6.29
CA ASN A 41 -22.60 -9.31 -5.30
C ASN A 41 -22.08 -10.74 -5.11
N GLY A 42 -20.77 -10.94 -5.33
CA GLY A 42 -20.14 -12.23 -5.05
C GLY A 42 -20.22 -12.56 -3.57
N THR A 43 -20.55 -13.80 -3.23
CA THR A 43 -20.55 -14.28 -1.85
C THR A 43 -19.15 -14.79 -1.48
N GLY A 44 -18.65 -14.42 -0.30
CA GLY A 44 -17.38 -14.89 0.24
C GLY A 44 -16.17 -14.00 -0.10
N ILE A 45 -15.06 -14.30 0.55
CA ILE A 45 -13.83 -13.50 0.49
C ILE A 45 -13.20 -13.55 -0.90
N VAL A 46 -12.70 -12.40 -1.37
CA VAL A 46 -11.87 -12.30 -2.57
C VAL A 46 -10.42 -12.61 -2.20
N HIS A 47 -9.77 -13.50 -2.96
CA HIS A 47 -8.32 -13.66 -2.91
C HIS A 47 -7.65 -12.85 -4.03
N ILE A 48 -7.01 -11.74 -3.67
CA ILE A 48 -6.11 -10.99 -4.53
C ILE A 48 -4.78 -11.76 -4.53
N ASN A 49 -4.60 -12.62 -5.52
CA ASN A 49 -3.57 -13.64 -5.55
C ASN A 49 -2.37 -13.24 -6.41
N CYS A 50 -1.16 -13.48 -5.89
CA CYS A 50 0.09 -13.43 -6.63
C CYS A 50 0.41 -12.04 -7.22
N MET A 51 0.25 -11.00 -6.39
CA MET A 51 0.63 -9.64 -6.78
C MET A 51 2.15 -9.53 -6.93
N MET A 52 2.59 -8.71 -7.89
CA MET A 52 4.00 -8.47 -8.18
C MET A 52 4.38 -7.00 -8.04
N THR A 53 3.44 -6.08 -8.23
CA THR A 53 3.63 -4.63 -8.17
C THR A 53 2.71 -4.00 -7.14
N MET A 54 3.14 -2.87 -6.57
CA MET A 54 2.34 -2.16 -5.57
C MET A 54 1.12 -1.48 -6.19
N SER A 55 1.25 -0.95 -7.41
CA SER A 55 0.16 -0.37 -8.19
C SER A 55 -0.98 -1.38 -8.44
N GLU A 56 -0.67 -2.60 -8.89
CA GLU A 56 -1.69 -3.63 -9.10
C GLU A 56 -2.36 -4.07 -7.79
N CYS A 57 -1.57 -4.29 -6.73
CA CYS A 57 -2.09 -4.66 -5.41
C CYS A 57 -3.08 -3.61 -4.89
N ARG A 58 -2.67 -2.33 -4.88
CA ARG A 58 -3.53 -1.21 -4.43
C ARG A 58 -4.76 -1.05 -5.31
N ALA A 59 -4.63 -1.19 -6.63
CA ALA A 59 -5.76 -1.09 -7.55
C ALA A 59 -6.78 -2.20 -7.33
N ALA A 60 -6.32 -3.43 -7.07
CA ALA A 60 -7.19 -4.56 -6.73
C ALA A 60 -7.90 -4.35 -5.38
N LEU A 61 -7.18 -3.88 -4.36
CA LEU A 61 -7.74 -3.54 -3.04
C LEU A 61 -8.84 -2.48 -3.15
N LEU A 62 -8.58 -1.39 -3.88
CA LEU A 62 -9.59 -0.35 -4.12
C LEU A 62 -10.77 -0.87 -4.92
N ALA A 63 -10.57 -1.72 -5.93
CA ALA A 63 -11.68 -2.30 -6.67
C ALA A 63 -12.59 -3.17 -5.79
N VAL A 64 -12.02 -3.91 -4.82
CA VAL A 64 -12.79 -4.68 -3.82
C VAL A 64 -13.55 -3.75 -2.87
N GLU A 65 -12.89 -2.71 -2.35
CA GLU A 65 -13.51 -1.72 -1.45
C GLU A 65 -14.67 -0.97 -2.11
N GLU A 66 -14.47 -0.48 -3.34
CA GLU A 66 -15.46 0.33 -4.06
C GLU A 66 -16.70 -0.47 -4.49
N LEU A 67 -16.57 -1.79 -4.57
CA LEU A 67 -17.70 -2.69 -4.81
C LEU A 67 -18.41 -3.12 -3.51
N GLY A 68 -17.89 -2.72 -2.34
CA GLY A 68 -18.47 -3.09 -1.04
C GLY A 68 -18.35 -4.57 -0.72
N LEU A 69 -17.33 -5.24 -1.28
CA LEU A 69 -17.07 -6.66 -1.01
C LEU A 69 -16.38 -6.86 0.35
N GLU A 70 -16.40 -8.09 0.85
CA GLU A 70 -15.70 -8.45 2.09
C GLU A 70 -14.19 -8.21 1.99
N ALA A 71 -13.56 -7.88 3.12
CA ALA A 71 -12.13 -7.60 3.22
C ALA A 71 -11.30 -8.76 2.60
N PRO A 72 -10.44 -8.47 1.61
CA PRO A 72 -9.82 -9.51 0.80
C PRO A 72 -8.63 -10.16 1.50
N TRP A 73 -8.28 -11.37 1.08
CA TRP A 73 -6.97 -11.95 1.34
C TRP A 73 -6.02 -11.53 0.22
N VAL A 74 -4.80 -11.14 0.54
CA VAL A 74 -3.79 -10.71 -0.43
C VAL A 74 -2.60 -11.64 -0.37
N SER A 75 -2.11 -12.13 -1.52
CA SER A 75 -0.81 -12.81 -1.59
C SER A 75 0.12 -12.21 -2.63
N TRP A 76 1.42 -12.27 -2.35
CA TRP A 76 2.46 -11.69 -3.18
C TRP A 76 3.47 -12.73 -3.66
N ALA A 77 3.88 -12.62 -4.92
CA ALA A 77 5.02 -13.38 -5.40
C ALA A 77 6.32 -12.74 -4.89
N CYS A 78 7.19 -13.53 -4.25
CA CYS A 78 8.47 -13.05 -3.75
C CYS A 78 9.59 -14.09 -3.92
N GLY A 79 10.83 -13.58 -4.01
CA GLY A 79 12.06 -14.36 -4.06
C GLY A 79 12.61 -14.71 -2.67
N GLU A 80 13.82 -15.28 -2.67
CA GLU A 80 14.56 -15.62 -1.43
C GLU A 80 15.02 -14.38 -0.65
N ASP A 81 15.08 -13.22 -1.31
CA ASP A 81 15.45 -11.93 -0.74
C ASP A 81 14.28 -11.21 -0.06
N GLY A 82 13.09 -11.83 0.01
CA GLY A 82 11.92 -11.20 0.64
C GLY A 82 11.35 -10.03 -0.16
N ALA A 83 11.61 -9.97 -1.47
CA ALA A 83 11.08 -8.96 -2.36
C ALA A 83 10.38 -9.56 -3.58
N SER A 84 9.46 -8.79 -4.18
CA SER A 84 8.87 -9.13 -5.47
C SER A 84 9.89 -8.93 -6.61
N VAL A 85 9.56 -9.45 -7.80
CA VAL A 85 10.41 -9.23 -9.00
C VAL A 85 10.57 -7.75 -9.36
N THR A 86 9.64 -6.90 -8.94
CA THR A 86 9.70 -5.43 -9.11
C THR A 86 10.30 -4.70 -7.91
N ARG A 87 11.00 -5.44 -7.03
CA ARG A 87 11.76 -4.92 -5.88
C ARG A 87 10.89 -4.36 -4.75
N VAL A 88 9.61 -4.74 -4.67
CA VAL A 88 8.77 -4.40 -3.52
C VAL A 88 9.09 -5.36 -2.37
N HIS A 89 9.57 -4.83 -1.27
CA HIS A 89 9.85 -5.60 -0.05
C HIS A 89 8.54 -6.09 0.60
N MET A 90 8.50 -7.33 1.11
CA MET A 90 7.26 -7.92 1.63
C MET A 90 6.69 -7.19 2.86
N LEU A 91 7.53 -6.57 3.70
CA LEU A 91 7.03 -5.66 4.75
C LEU A 91 6.32 -4.42 4.17
N ALA A 92 6.80 -3.83 3.08
CA ALA A 92 6.13 -2.70 2.45
C ALA A 92 4.75 -3.13 1.90
N ALA A 93 4.72 -4.29 1.22
CA ALA A 93 3.50 -4.89 0.70
C ALA A 93 2.48 -5.19 1.82
N LEU A 94 2.95 -5.76 2.94
CA LEU A 94 2.14 -6.00 4.13
C LEU A 94 1.55 -4.69 4.68
N PHE A 95 2.37 -3.65 4.89
CA PHE A 95 1.91 -2.39 5.47
C PHE A 95 0.87 -1.69 4.61
N VAL A 96 1.03 -1.73 3.29
CA VAL A 96 0.04 -1.19 2.34
C VAL A 96 -1.24 -2.02 2.38
N ALA A 97 -1.15 -3.35 2.25
CA ALA A 97 -2.32 -4.21 2.22
C ALA A 97 -3.13 -4.15 3.53
N GLU A 98 -2.45 -4.24 4.67
CA GLU A 98 -3.05 -4.12 6.00
C GLU A 98 -3.68 -2.74 6.21
N GLY A 99 -2.96 -1.67 5.84
CA GLY A 99 -3.46 -0.29 5.93
C GLY A 99 -4.72 -0.06 5.09
N MET A 100 -4.86 -0.73 3.96
CA MET A 100 -6.02 -0.66 3.08
C MET A 100 -7.11 -1.70 3.40
N GLY A 101 -7.01 -2.38 4.54
CA GLY A 101 -8.07 -3.25 5.05
C GLY A 101 -8.06 -4.69 4.54
N ALA A 102 -6.92 -5.21 4.09
CA ALA A 102 -6.79 -6.65 3.83
C ALA A 102 -7.08 -7.46 5.10
N ALA A 103 -7.82 -8.56 4.96
CA ALA A 103 -8.16 -9.46 6.06
C ALA A 103 -7.05 -10.47 6.38
N ALA A 104 -6.18 -10.77 5.42
CA ALA A 104 -5.00 -11.61 5.60
C ALA A 104 -3.94 -11.26 4.55
N PHE A 105 -2.68 -11.51 4.89
CA PHE A 105 -1.55 -11.30 3.99
C PHE A 105 -0.75 -12.60 3.82
N GLY A 106 -0.28 -12.89 2.62
CA GLY A 106 0.45 -14.12 2.37
C GLY A 106 1.46 -14.06 1.26
N LEU A 107 2.23 -15.14 1.15
CA LEU A 107 3.29 -15.29 0.15
C LEU A 107 2.92 -16.38 -0.84
N ASN A 108 2.94 -16.03 -2.12
CA ASN A 108 2.91 -16.96 -3.24
C ASN A 108 4.34 -17.32 -3.65
N CYS A 109 4.96 -18.21 -2.87
CA CYS A 109 6.34 -18.62 -3.06
C CYS A 109 6.51 -20.12 -2.80
N ARG A 110 7.67 -20.65 -3.20
CA ARG A 110 8.02 -22.05 -2.99
C ARG A 110 7.87 -22.42 -1.50
N PRO A 111 7.27 -23.58 -1.15
CA PRO A 111 7.01 -23.95 0.25
C PRO A 111 8.26 -23.95 1.14
N GLU A 112 9.44 -24.18 0.57
CA GLU A 112 10.71 -24.19 1.30
C GLU A 112 11.16 -22.78 1.74
N LEU A 113 10.69 -21.73 1.04
CA LEU A 113 11.03 -20.34 1.34
C LEU A 113 10.06 -19.71 2.35
N ALA A 114 8.78 -20.11 2.28
CA ALA A 114 7.71 -19.46 3.02
C ALA A 114 7.95 -19.34 4.54
N PRO A 115 8.45 -20.36 5.28
CA PRO A 115 8.57 -20.26 6.73
C PRO A 115 9.53 -19.15 7.20
N ALA A 116 10.67 -18.99 6.52
CA ALA A 116 11.66 -17.98 6.90
C ALA A 116 11.18 -16.56 6.58
N LEU A 117 10.58 -16.38 5.41
CA LEU A 117 10.04 -15.08 4.99
C LEU A 117 8.83 -14.65 5.83
N LEU A 118 7.93 -15.59 6.16
CA LEU A 118 6.78 -15.29 7.00
C LEU A 118 7.17 -14.98 8.46
N GLU A 119 8.20 -15.64 9.01
CA GLU A 119 8.71 -15.35 10.35
C GLU A 119 9.13 -13.88 10.49
N GLU A 120 9.77 -13.30 9.48
CA GLU A 120 10.13 -11.89 9.46
C GLU A 120 8.89 -10.98 9.54
N LEU A 121 7.84 -11.31 8.78
CA LEU A 121 6.59 -10.55 8.79
C LEU A 121 5.86 -10.60 10.14
N THR A 122 6.03 -11.67 10.92
CA THR A 122 5.38 -11.80 12.25
C THR A 122 5.75 -10.70 13.23
N GLN A 123 6.88 -10.00 13.02
CA GLN A 123 7.31 -8.90 13.88
C GLN A 123 6.34 -7.72 13.81
N TYR A 124 5.66 -7.54 12.67
CA TYR A 124 4.83 -6.38 12.41
C TYR A 124 3.38 -6.73 12.09
N ALA A 125 3.10 -7.86 11.42
CA ALA A 125 1.77 -8.21 10.95
C ALA A 125 0.71 -8.22 12.05
N GLN A 126 -0.38 -7.47 11.86
CA GLN A 126 -1.55 -7.50 12.75
C GLN A 126 -2.72 -8.30 12.18
N ILE A 127 -2.62 -8.70 10.92
CA ILE A 127 -3.58 -9.55 10.21
C ILE A 127 -3.02 -10.95 9.96
N PRO A 128 -3.86 -12.00 9.93
CA PRO A 128 -3.39 -13.37 9.73
C PRO A 128 -2.46 -13.54 8.53
N LEU A 129 -1.45 -14.39 8.71
CA LEU A 129 -0.46 -14.72 7.70
C LEU A 129 -0.76 -16.08 7.06
N PHE A 130 -0.44 -16.23 5.78
CA PHE A 130 -0.57 -17.50 5.07
C PHE A 130 0.48 -17.67 3.97
N SER A 131 0.68 -18.90 3.51
CA SER A 131 1.37 -19.18 2.26
C SER A 131 0.40 -19.78 1.25
N CYS A 132 0.67 -19.55 -0.03
CA CYS A 132 -0.04 -20.22 -1.10
C CYS A 132 0.92 -20.68 -2.19
N TRP A 133 0.80 -21.92 -2.63
CA TRP A 133 1.63 -22.46 -3.72
C TRP A 133 0.84 -23.52 -4.47
N ASP A 134 0.86 -23.44 -5.81
CA ASP A 134 0.17 -24.38 -6.69
C ASP A 134 -1.31 -24.64 -6.28
N GLY A 135 -2.02 -23.56 -5.96
CA GLY A 135 -3.42 -23.58 -5.52
C GLY A 135 -3.66 -24.07 -4.09
N THR A 136 -2.64 -24.58 -3.40
CA THR A 136 -2.70 -24.94 -1.98
C THR A 136 -2.51 -23.69 -1.13
N VAL A 137 -3.37 -23.46 -0.14
CA VAL A 137 -3.29 -22.33 0.80
C VAL A 137 -3.15 -22.89 2.21
N LEU A 138 -2.12 -22.44 2.93
CA LEU A 138 -1.82 -22.91 4.28
C LEU A 138 -1.71 -21.70 5.22
N PRO A 139 -2.44 -21.69 6.35
CA PRO A 139 -2.28 -20.63 7.35
C PRO A 139 -0.89 -20.73 7.99
N TYR A 140 -0.33 -19.59 8.36
CA TYR A 140 0.91 -19.53 9.11
C TYR A 140 0.62 -19.17 10.56
N PRO A 141 0.82 -20.11 11.51
CA PRO A 141 0.43 -19.89 12.89
C PRO A 141 1.39 -18.91 13.56
N TYR A 142 0.85 -17.76 13.97
CA TYR A 142 1.56 -16.80 14.80
C TYR A 142 0.56 -16.03 15.68
N ARG A 143 1.08 -15.26 16.64
CA ARG A 143 0.27 -14.32 17.41
C ARG A 143 0.73 -12.90 17.09
N PRO A 144 -0.20 -12.00 16.69
CA PRO A 144 0.11 -10.59 16.55
C PRO A 144 0.79 -10.08 17.81
N ARG A 145 1.94 -9.44 17.62
CA ARG A 145 2.68 -8.81 18.71
C ARG A 145 2.09 -7.41 18.93
N PRO A 146 2.00 -6.95 20.19
CA PRO A 146 1.74 -5.54 20.46
C PRO A 146 2.81 -4.69 19.75
N GLN A 147 2.39 -3.75 18.91
CA GLN A 147 3.29 -2.80 18.28
C GLN A 147 3.63 -1.68 19.26
N ASP A 148 4.84 -1.13 19.12
CA ASP A 148 5.21 0.10 19.81
C ASP A 148 4.33 1.25 19.27
N PRO A 149 3.51 1.91 20.11
CA PRO A 149 2.65 3.00 19.67
C PRO A 149 3.43 4.22 19.15
N ASP A 150 4.73 4.30 19.42
CA ASP A 150 5.61 5.36 18.95
C ASP A 150 6.33 4.98 17.63
N VAL A 151 6.07 3.80 17.05
CA VAL A 151 6.61 3.37 15.76
C VAL A 151 5.47 2.94 14.84
N ILE A 152 5.08 3.83 13.92
CA ILE A 152 3.95 3.59 13.00
C ILE A 152 4.48 3.08 11.66
N PRO A 153 4.11 1.85 11.24
CA PRO A 153 4.53 1.32 9.94
C PRO A 153 3.90 2.08 8.77
N CYS A 154 4.74 2.58 7.87
CA CYS A 154 4.37 3.20 6.59
C CYS A 154 5.23 2.61 5.47
N ALA A 155 5.05 3.04 4.23
CA ALA A 155 5.79 2.45 3.12
C ALA A 155 5.95 3.43 1.96
N SER A 156 7.12 3.41 1.32
CA SER A 156 7.28 3.92 -0.03
C SER A 156 6.74 2.90 -1.05
N ALA A 157 6.96 3.14 -2.34
CA ALA A 157 6.54 2.22 -3.39
C ALA A 157 7.21 0.83 -3.27
N THR A 158 8.40 0.76 -2.68
CA THR A 158 9.22 -0.47 -2.68
C THR A 158 9.76 -0.87 -1.31
N ALA A 159 9.82 0.03 -0.33
CA ALA A 159 10.47 -0.24 0.96
C ALA A 159 9.57 0.09 2.16
N PRO A 160 9.71 -0.64 3.29
CA PRO A 160 9.05 -0.29 4.54
C PRO A 160 9.69 0.98 5.11
N CYS A 161 8.86 1.83 5.70
CA CYS A 161 9.26 3.04 6.40
C CYS A 161 8.60 3.05 7.79
N PHE A 162 9.18 3.79 8.73
CA PHE A 162 8.68 3.82 10.11
C PHE A 162 8.60 5.26 10.60
N LEU A 163 7.41 5.70 11.01
CA LEU A 163 7.22 7.01 11.61
C LEU A 163 7.41 6.92 13.10
N THR A 164 8.03 7.94 13.68
CA THR A 164 8.05 8.15 15.13
C THR A 164 7.37 9.47 15.48
N ARG A 165 6.93 9.63 16.74
CA ARG A 165 6.33 10.91 17.19
C ARG A 165 7.26 12.11 17.06
N THR A 166 8.55 11.87 16.98
CA THR A 166 9.60 12.89 16.85
C THR A 166 10.18 12.90 15.44
N ILE A 167 9.46 12.35 14.45
CA ILE A 167 9.93 12.36 13.07
C ILE A 167 10.07 13.81 12.61
N ASP A 168 11.25 14.11 12.08
CA ASP A 168 11.49 15.40 11.44
C ASP A 168 10.95 15.34 10.02
N VAL A 169 10.05 16.26 9.70
CA VAL A 169 9.41 16.37 8.39
C VAL A 169 10.14 17.47 7.63
N GLY A 170 10.64 17.13 6.44
CA GLY A 170 11.36 18.06 5.59
C GLY A 170 10.54 19.27 5.14
N GLU A 171 11.19 20.18 4.44
CA GLU A 171 10.54 21.32 3.82
C GLU A 171 9.42 20.88 2.89
N GLU A 172 8.40 21.72 2.77
CA GLU A 172 7.25 21.46 1.92
C GLU A 172 7.64 21.63 0.44
N LEU A 173 7.59 20.54 -0.31
CA LEU A 173 7.83 20.54 -1.74
C LEU A 173 6.53 20.79 -2.51
N THR A 174 6.57 21.68 -3.49
CA THR A 174 5.45 21.92 -4.42
C THR A 174 5.60 21.06 -5.67
N CYS A 175 4.50 20.61 -6.27
CA CYS A 175 4.51 19.85 -7.52
C CYS A 175 4.80 20.72 -8.76
N SER A 176 6.02 21.23 -8.86
CA SER A 176 6.52 21.94 -10.03
C SER A 176 7.07 20.97 -11.08
N PRO A 177 7.40 21.44 -12.31
CA PRO A 177 8.17 20.63 -13.27
C PRO A 177 9.50 20.10 -12.74
N ASP A 178 10.06 20.73 -11.70
CA ASP A 178 11.33 20.37 -11.08
C ASP A 178 11.15 19.43 -9.86
N LEU A 179 9.92 18.96 -9.58
CA LEU A 179 9.59 18.13 -8.42
C LEU A 179 10.50 16.91 -8.27
N LEU A 180 10.94 16.30 -9.38
CA LEU A 180 11.88 15.18 -9.31
C LEU A 180 13.22 15.58 -8.67
N GLU A 181 13.77 16.73 -9.06
CA GLU A 181 15.03 17.25 -8.52
C GLU A 181 14.85 17.61 -7.03
N ASP A 182 13.72 18.23 -6.70
CA ASP A 182 13.37 18.59 -5.33
C ASP A 182 13.24 17.35 -4.42
N ILE A 183 12.60 16.27 -4.90
CA ILE A 183 12.51 15.00 -4.16
C ILE A 183 13.91 14.42 -3.95
N ILE A 184 14.77 14.41 -4.98
CA ILE A 184 16.13 13.88 -4.86
C ILE A 184 16.93 14.65 -3.81
N GLN A 185 16.80 15.97 -3.77
CA GLN A 185 17.46 16.80 -2.76
C GLN A 185 16.92 16.50 -1.36
N ALA A 186 15.59 16.45 -1.18
CA ALA A 186 14.97 16.16 0.11
C ALA A 186 15.27 14.74 0.62
N GLU A 187 15.53 13.80 -0.29
CA GLU A 187 15.96 12.44 0.03
C GLU A 187 17.38 12.39 0.62
N ASP A 188 18.24 13.35 0.31
CA ASP A 188 19.59 13.49 0.85
C ASP A 188 19.64 14.30 2.16
N ASP A 189 18.60 15.10 2.44
CA ASP A 189 18.51 15.89 3.67
C ASP A 189 18.44 15.00 4.94
N PRO A 190 18.92 15.45 6.10
CA PRO A 190 18.93 14.67 7.34
C PRO A 190 17.56 14.58 8.04
N VAL A 191 16.47 14.61 7.28
CA VAL A 191 15.07 14.52 7.75
C VAL A 191 14.50 13.12 7.60
N GLY A 192 13.52 12.77 8.42
CA GLY A 192 12.90 11.44 8.45
C GLY A 192 11.80 11.24 7.40
N ALA A 193 11.20 12.32 6.90
CA ALA A 193 10.13 12.28 5.91
C ALA A 193 10.26 13.40 4.86
N VAL A 194 9.81 13.10 3.64
CA VAL A 194 9.61 14.09 2.57
C VAL A 194 8.16 14.59 2.67
N LYS A 195 7.95 15.91 2.54
CA LYS A 195 6.62 16.52 2.51
C LYS A 195 6.32 17.06 1.12
N ILE A 196 5.19 16.65 0.55
CA ILE A 196 4.73 17.14 -0.76
C ILE A 196 3.34 17.73 -0.60
N ALA A 197 3.17 18.96 -1.06
CA ALA A 197 1.91 19.68 -1.09
C ALA A 197 1.21 19.50 -2.44
N ILE A 198 -0.09 19.20 -2.38
CA ILE A 198 -0.98 19.05 -3.53
C ILE A 198 -2.00 20.19 -3.46
N LEU A 199 -1.82 21.20 -4.31
CA LEU A 199 -2.52 22.47 -4.26
C LEU A 199 -3.51 22.64 -5.42
N GLU A 200 -3.24 21.97 -6.55
CA GLU A 200 -4.05 22.03 -7.76
C GLU A 200 -4.30 20.62 -8.33
N PRO A 201 -5.32 20.44 -9.20
CA PRO A 201 -5.59 19.15 -9.82
C PRO A 201 -4.39 18.57 -10.61
N ASP A 202 -3.65 19.43 -11.32
CA ASP A 202 -2.49 19.03 -12.13
C ASP A 202 -1.32 18.52 -11.27
N ASP A 203 -1.24 18.95 -10.00
CA ASP A 203 -0.23 18.46 -9.05
C ASP A 203 -0.33 16.96 -8.82
N VAL A 204 -1.54 16.39 -8.87
CA VAL A 204 -1.76 14.94 -8.72
C VAL A 204 -1.06 14.18 -9.84
N ASP A 205 -1.11 14.69 -11.08
CA ASP A 205 -0.47 14.05 -12.22
C ASP A 205 1.06 14.18 -12.17
N ILE A 206 1.57 15.34 -11.76
CA ILE A 206 3.00 15.58 -11.57
C ILE A 206 3.54 14.69 -10.44
N PHE A 207 2.85 14.65 -9.30
CA PHE A 207 3.16 13.76 -8.20
C PHE A 207 3.14 12.29 -8.63
N ALA A 208 2.09 11.87 -9.37
CA ALA A 208 1.96 10.49 -9.84
C ALA A 208 3.15 10.05 -10.71
N GLN A 209 3.70 10.98 -11.51
CA GLN A 209 4.86 10.73 -12.37
C GLN A 209 6.17 10.59 -11.59
N HIS A 210 6.34 11.32 -10.48
CA HIS A 210 7.63 11.43 -9.79
C HIS A 210 7.72 10.73 -8.43
N GLN A 211 6.60 10.28 -7.86
CA GLN A 211 6.53 9.60 -6.55
C GLN A 211 7.48 8.38 -6.42
N TYR A 212 7.90 7.76 -7.53
CA TYR A 212 8.83 6.64 -7.53
C TYR A 212 10.20 7.00 -6.93
N ALA A 213 10.55 8.29 -6.92
CA ALA A 213 11.80 8.79 -6.36
C ALA A 213 11.78 8.87 -4.82
N VAL A 214 10.59 8.85 -4.20
CA VAL A 214 10.45 8.91 -2.74
C VAL A 214 10.80 7.55 -2.13
N ARG A 215 11.80 7.52 -1.26
CA ARG A 215 12.24 6.33 -0.51
C ARG A 215 12.01 6.46 0.99
N LYS A 216 12.03 7.69 1.52
CA LYS A 216 11.66 8.00 2.90
C LYS A 216 10.14 7.89 3.10
N ALA A 217 9.71 8.08 4.35
CA ALA A 217 8.29 8.23 4.63
C ALA A 217 7.74 9.49 3.94
N LEU A 218 6.52 9.40 3.40
CA LEU A 218 5.90 10.50 2.65
C LEU A 218 4.78 11.15 3.46
N CYS A 219 4.92 12.45 3.73
CA CYS A 219 3.86 13.33 4.17
C CYS A 219 3.15 13.91 2.94
N LEU A 220 1.86 13.62 2.78
CA LEU A 220 1.04 14.26 1.75
C LEU A 220 0.19 15.34 2.41
N TRP A 221 0.26 16.55 1.87
CA TRP A 221 -0.43 17.70 2.42
C TRP A 221 -1.37 18.35 1.39
N SER A 222 -2.56 18.71 1.83
CA SER A 222 -3.49 19.59 1.12
C SER A 222 -4.55 20.11 2.10
N ASP A 223 -5.06 21.32 1.85
CA ASP A 223 -6.26 21.85 2.51
C ASP A 223 -7.56 21.52 1.75
N VAL A 224 -7.45 20.87 0.58
CA VAL A 224 -8.59 20.44 -0.24
C VAL A 224 -8.75 18.92 -0.14
N PRO A 225 -9.84 18.40 0.44
CA PRO A 225 -10.04 16.96 0.62
C PRO A 225 -9.91 16.14 -0.67
N GLU A 226 -10.42 16.68 -1.78
CA GLU A 226 -10.43 16.02 -3.09
C GLU A 226 -9.01 15.90 -3.69
N LEU A 227 -8.14 16.87 -3.44
CA LEU A 227 -6.74 16.84 -3.89
C LEU A 227 -5.92 15.85 -3.08
N LEU A 228 -6.09 15.84 -1.75
CA LEU A 228 -5.44 14.83 -0.91
C LEU A 228 -5.90 13.42 -1.29
N GLU A 229 -7.20 13.23 -1.55
CA GLU A 229 -7.72 11.95 -2.05
C GLU A 229 -7.09 11.56 -3.38
N GLY A 230 -7.01 12.49 -4.34
CA GLY A 230 -6.39 12.24 -5.64
C GLY A 230 -4.95 11.74 -5.51
N ALA A 231 -4.15 12.41 -4.68
CA ALA A 231 -2.77 12.02 -4.42
C ALA A 231 -2.66 10.65 -3.70
N LEU A 232 -3.49 10.40 -2.68
CA LEU A 232 -3.51 9.11 -2.00
C LEU A 232 -3.94 7.96 -2.91
N ARG A 233 -4.85 8.24 -3.84
CA ARG A 233 -5.33 7.27 -4.81
C ARG A 233 -4.21 6.80 -5.73
N VAL A 234 -3.40 7.72 -6.26
CA VAL A 234 -2.29 7.39 -7.16
C VAL A 234 -1.00 6.98 -6.42
N TYR A 235 -0.83 7.36 -5.16
CA TYR A 235 0.36 7.02 -4.39
C TYR A 235 0.49 5.50 -4.26
N GLN A 236 1.66 4.97 -4.59
CA GLN A 236 1.96 3.55 -4.54
C GLN A 236 2.55 3.12 -3.20
N GLY A 237 2.30 3.85 -2.11
CA GLY A 237 2.80 3.49 -0.77
C GLY A 237 1.73 3.70 0.30
N ARG A 238 2.18 3.90 1.54
CA ARG A 238 1.31 4.27 2.66
C ARG A 238 1.80 5.59 3.25
N ALA A 239 1.13 6.68 2.89
CA ALA A 239 1.49 8.04 3.31
C ALA A 239 0.92 8.39 4.68
N PHE A 240 1.41 9.49 5.24
CA PHE A 240 0.84 10.11 6.42
C PHE A 240 0.43 11.57 6.19
N TYR A 241 -0.41 12.06 7.09
CA TYR A 241 -0.84 13.44 7.21
C TYR A 241 -0.41 13.96 8.58
N ASP A 242 0.35 15.05 8.59
CA ASP A 242 0.98 15.63 9.78
C ASP A 242 0.04 16.50 10.63
N GLY A 243 -1.21 16.69 10.20
CA GLY A 243 -2.20 17.46 10.94
C GLY A 243 -2.07 18.98 10.79
N THR A 244 -1.19 19.49 9.91
CA THR A 244 -0.96 20.95 9.79
C THR A 244 -2.00 21.68 8.94
N GLY A 245 -2.84 20.97 8.19
CA GLY A 245 -3.93 21.57 7.39
C GLY A 245 -5.29 21.56 8.09
N ALA A 246 -6.31 22.05 7.39
CA ALA A 246 -7.65 22.32 7.93
C ALA A 246 -8.69 21.21 7.67
N LEU A 247 -8.26 20.01 7.25
CA LEU A 247 -9.16 18.91 6.92
C LEU A 247 -9.95 18.40 8.13
N ARG A 248 -11.22 18.06 7.93
CA ARG A 248 -12.09 17.59 9.01
C ARG A 248 -11.73 16.16 9.40
N ARG A 249 -11.91 15.84 10.68
CA ARG A 249 -11.69 14.47 11.22
C ARG A 249 -12.47 13.38 10.48
N GLU A 250 -13.67 13.70 10.00
CA GLU A 250 -14.50 12.76 9.24
C GLU A 250 -13.89 12.44 7.87
N GLU A 251 -13.36 13.45 7.18
CA GLU A 251 -12.67 13.31 5.88
C GLU A 251 -11.40 12.49 6.05
N LEU A 252 -10.55 12.85 7.01
CA LEU A 252 -9.34 12.11 7.36
C LEU A 252 -9.64 10.66 7.76
N GLY A 253 -10.71 10.42 8.52
CA GLY A 253 -11.15 9.08 8.89
C GLY A 253 -11.58 8.24 7.68
N ARG A 254 -12.23 8.85 6.68
CA ARG A 254 -12.57 8.18 5.41
C ARG A 254 -11.31 7.83 4.61
N LEU A 255 -10.39 8.79 4.46
CA LEU A 255 -9.13 8.58 3.73
C LEU A 255 -8.25 7.51 4.39
N SER A 256 -8.20 7.49 5.72
CA SER A 256 -7.49 6.48 6.48
C SER A 256 -8.03 5.08 6.22
N ARG A 257 -9.37 4.90 6.26
CA ARG A 257 -9.99 3.60 5.98
C ARG A 257 -9.81 3.14 4.53
N LYS A 258 -9.90 4.05 3.57
CA LYS A 258 -9.90 3.69 2.13
C LYS A 258 -8.49 3.50 1.55
N TYR A 259 -7.55 4.37 1.92
CA TYR A 259 -6.21 4.42 1.31
C TYR A 259 -5.09 4.03 2.28
N GLY A 260 -5.42 3.73 3.53
CA GLY A 260 -4.44 3.44 4.59
C GLY A 260 -3.69 4.66 5.09
N LEU A 261 -4.19 5.88 4.84
CA LEU A 261 -3.59 7.13 5.31
C LEU A 261 -3.39 7.07 6.84
N ILE A 262 -2.17 7.37 7.27
CA ILE A 262 -1.83 7.55 8.67
C ILE A 262 -2.09 9.01 9.04
N VAL A 263 -2.79 9.26 10.14
CA VAL A 263 -3.08 10.61 10.62
C VAL A 263 -2.38 10.79 11.96
N LEU A 264 -1.47 11.76 12.05
CA LEU A 264 -0.71 12.08 13.25
C LEU A 264 -1.46 13.06 14.17
#